data_AF-A0A960Y0W9-F1
#
_entry.id   AF-A0A960Y0W9-F1
#
_cell.length_a   1.000
_cell.length_b   1.000
_cell.length_c   1.000
_cell.angle_alpha   90.00
_cell.angle_beta   90.00
_cell.angle_gamma   90.00
#
_symmetry.space_group_name_H-M   'P 1'
#
loop_
_entity.id
_entity.type
_entity.pdbx_description
1 polymer ?
#
loop_
_entity_poly.entity_id
_entity_poly.type
_entity_poly.pdbx_seq_one_letter_code
_entity_poly.pdbx_strand_id
1 'polypeptide(L)'
;MHFEIDDKRKEIFLLLSGEDVYKKNFNDLSEELEQIISFLDVQLVVVMRINEVYDLPFPFLALFLKFCKSVNQKHSKLYLIADEEINEKLISLGTSDLIWSIEGKNKDG
;
A
#
# COMPACT_ATOMS: atom_id res chain seq x y z
N MET A 1 6.79 9.57 2.37
CA MET A 1 6.42 8.43 1.52
C MET A 1 7.36 8.49 0.35
N HIS A 2 7.86 7.35 -0.07
CA HIS A 2 8.77 7.28 -1.20
C HIS A 2 8.24 6.26 -2.20
N PHE A 3 8.32 6.58 -3.48
CA PHE A 3 8.03 5.60 -4.52
C PHE A 3 8.99 5.72 -5.70
N GLU A 4 9.23 4.59 -6.36
CA GLU A 4 10.07 4.44 -7.54
C GLU A 4 9.34 3.58 -8.57
N ILE A 5 9.51 3.89 -9.86
CA ILE A 5 8.91 3.14 -10.96
C ILE A 5 10.02 2.38 -11.69
N ASP A 6 9.89 1.05 -11.76
CA ASP A 6 10.73 0.19 -12.59
C ASP A 6 9.97 -0.20 -13.86
N ASP A 7 10.19 0.57 -14.92
CA ASP A 7 9.57 0.33 -16.23
C ASP A 7 9.95 -1.01 -16.86
N LYS A 8 11.12 -1.57 -16.53
CA LYS A 8 11.58 -2.85 -17.09
C LYS A 8 10.84 -4.02 -16.47
N ARG A 9 10.61 -3.95 -15.16
CA ARG A 9 9.87 -4.98 -14.41
C ARG A 9 8.37 -4.75 -14.41
N LYS A 10 7.92 -3.57 -14.86
CA LYS A 10 6.52 -3.14 -14.78
C LYS A 10 6.05 -3.10 -13.33
N GLU A 11 6.89 -2.54 -12.47
CA GLU A 11 6.68 -2.47 -11.02
C GLU A 11 6.71 -1.01 -10.54
N ILE A 12 5.86 -0.69 -9.57
CA ILE A 12 5.98 0.53 -8.76
C ILE A 12 6.29 0.09 -7.34
N PHE A 13 7.47 0.46 -6.84
CA PHE A 13 7.86 0.24 -5.47
C PHE A 13 7.38 1.41 -4.63
N LEU A 14 6.53 1.14 -3.65
CA LEU A 14 5.98 2.14 -2.74
C LEU A 14 6.40 1.80 -1.30
N LEU A 15 7.12 2.72 -0.65
CA LEU A 15 7.53 2.61 0.74
C LEU A 15 6.77 3.62 1.60
N LEU A 16 6.05 3.08 2.58
CA LEU A 16 5.36 3.82 3.64
C LEU A 16 6.05 3.55 4.98
N SER A 17 6.46 4.61 5.67
CA SER A 17 7.02 4.53 7.02
C SER A 17 5.99 4.86 8.10
N GLY A 18 6.32 4.60 9.37
CA GLY A 18 5.53 5.10 10.50
C GLY A 18 5.33 6.62 10.47
N GLU A 19 6.33 7.40 10.02
CA GLU A 19 6.17 8.84 9.87
C GLU A 19 5.06 9.21 8.87
N ASP A 20 4.97 8.49 7.76
CA ASP A 20 3.93 8.68 6.76
C ASP A 20 2.54 8.33 7.29
N VAL A 21 2.44 7.25 8.07
CA VAL A 21 1.18 6.77 8.60
C VAL A 21 0.67 7.64 9.76
N TYR A 22 1.57 8.10 10.65
CA TYR A 22 1.17 8.77 11.89
C TYR A 22 1.25 10.29 11.86
N LYS A 23 2.22 10.86 11.14
CA LYS A 23 2.53 12.29 11.25
C LYS A 23 2.15 13.08 10.00
N LYS A 24 2.13 12.42 8.85
CA LYS A 24 1.81 13.10 7.59
C LYS A 24 0.36 13.59 7.59
N ASN A 25 0.13 14.74 6.97
CA ASN A 25 -1.22 15.20 6.73
C ASN A 25 -1.93 14.19 5.83
N PHE A 26 -3.17 13.86 6.20
CA PHE A 26 -4.01 12.92 5.48
C PHE A 26 -4.24 13.30 4.02
N ASN A 27 -4.44 14.59 3.74
CA ASN A 27 -4.70 15.08 2.38
C ASN A 27 -3.45 14.91 1.51
N ASP A 28 -2.29 15.29 2.03
CA ASP A 28 -1.02 15.15 1.32
C ASP A 28 -0.73 13.68 0.98
N LEU A 29 -0.94 12.78 1.95
CA LEU A 29 -0.80 11.34 1.71
C LEU A 29 -1.80 10.84 0.66
N SER A 30 -3.05 11.31 0.72
CA SER A 30 -4.06 10.96 -0.27
C SER A 30 -3.67 11.42 -1.68
N GLU A 31 -3.15 12.65 -1.83
CA GLU A 31 -2.75 13.20 -3.12
C GLU A 31 -1.59 12.41 -3.73
N GLU A 32 -0.59 12.03 -2.95
CA GLU A 32 0.52 11.22 -3.44
C GLU A 32 0.08 9.80 -3.85
N LEU A 33 -0.86 9.19 -3.13
CA LEU A 33 -1.44 7.90 -3.52
C LEU A 33 -2.25 8.02 -4.82
N GLU A 34 -3.00 9.10 -5.02
CA GLU A 34 -3.70 9.38 -6.28
C GLU A 34 -2.73 9.62 -7.44
N GLN A 35 -1.58 10.27 -7.17
CA GLN A 35 -0.51 10.40 -8.15
C GLN A 35 0.02 9.03 -8.59
N ILE A 36 0.23 8.10 -7.65
CA ILE A 36 0.63 6.73 -7.98
C ILE A 36 -0.42 6.04 -8.85
N ILE A 37 -1.71 6.17 -8.50
CA ILE A 37 -2.83 5.62 -9.27
C ILE A 37 -2.84 6.16 -10.71
N SER A 38 -2.41 7.40 -10.93
CA SER A 38 -2.35 8.01 -12.26
C SER A 38 -1.32 7.36 -13.19
N PHE A 39 -0.27 6.74 -12.63
CA PHE A 39 0.73 5.98 -13.39
C PHE A 39 0.28 4.55 -13.72
N LEU A 40 -0.77 4.05 -13.06
CA LEU A 40 -1.21 2.68 -13.23
C LEU A 40 -1.87 2.44 -14.59
N ASP A 41 -1.48 1.33 -15.19
CA ASP A 41 -2.01 0.77 -16.43
C ASP A 41 -2.13 -0.75 -16.26
N VAL A 42 -2.85 -1.37 -17.19
CA VAL A 42 -3.03 -2.82 -17.26
C VAL A 42 -1.64 -3.48 -17.26
N GLN A 43 -1.47 -4.50 -16.40
CA GLN A 43 -0.22 -5.26 -16.18
C GLN A 43 0.82 -4.66 -15.23
N LEU A 44 0.66 -3.44 -14.70
CA LEU A 44 1.55 -2.94 -13.65
C LEU A 44 1.32 -3.67 -12.31
N VAL A 45 2.41 -3.88 -11.58
CA VAL A 45 2.39 -4.42 -10.21
C VAL A 45 2.86 -3.34 -9.24
N VAL A 46 2.04 -3.02 -8.25
CA VAL A 46 2.44 -2.16 -7.14
C VAL A 46 2.99 -3.04 -6.04
N VAL A 47 4.24 -2.86 -5.67
CA VAL A 47 4.88 -3.48 -4.51
C VAL A 47 4.87 -2.46 -3.37
N MET A 48 3.92 -2.59 -2.45
CA MET A 48 3.81 -1.71 -1.28
C MET A 48 4.49 -2.34 -0.08
N ARG A 49 5.43 -1.62 0.52
CA ARG A 49 6.04 -1.97 1.80
C ARG A 49 5.64 -0.98 2.88
N ILE A 50 5.13 -1.48 3.99
CA ILE A 50 4.80 -0.70 5.19
C ILE A 50 5.78 -1.09 6.30
N ASN A 51 6.60 -0.13 6.75
CA ASN A 51 7.65 -0.35 7.75
C ASN A 51 7.45 0.55 8.96
N GLU A 52 7.92 0.11 10.13
CA GLU A 52 7.94 0.91 11.37
C GLU A 52 6.55 1.39 11.82
N VAL A 53 5.53 0.57 11.52
CA VAL A 53 4.14 0.82 11.87
C VAL A 53 3.69 -0.22 12.89
N TYR A 54 3.30 0.23 14.07
CA TYR A 54 2.79 -0.60 15.17
C TYR A 54 1.26 -0.65 15.22
N ASP A 55 0.57 0.35 14.69
CA ASP A 55 -0.88 0.38 14.58
C ASP A 55 -1.32 1.22 13.36
N LEU A 56 -2.58 1.06 12.93
CA LEU A 56 -3.08 1.78 11.78
C LEU A 56 -4.22 2.72 12.17
N PRO A 57 -4.00 4.05 12.08
CA PRO A 57 -5.06 5.02 12.32
C PRO A 57 -6.24 4.79 11.37
N PHE A 58 -7.47 4.97 11.86
CA PHE A 58 -8.68 4.83 11.06
C PHE A 58 -8.66 5.62 9.73
N PRO A 59 -8.16 6.88 9.68
CA PRO A 59 -8.01 7.59 8.42
C PRO A 59 -7.13 6.83 7.43
N PHE A 60 -5.96 6.35 7.86
CA PHE A 60 -5.07 5.59 7.00
C PHE A 60 -5.74 4.31 6.46
N LEU A 61 -6.50 3.60 7.31
CA LEU A 61 -7.26 2.42 6.88
C LEU A 61 -8.25 2.73 5.75
N ALA A 62 -8.96 3.87 5.85
CA ALA A 62 -9.87 4.31 4.81
C ALA A 62 -9.15 4.64 3.50
N LEU A 63 -7.98 5.31 3.57
CA LEU A 63 -7.15 5.58 2.39
C LEU A 63 -6.62 4.31 1.75
N PHE A 64 -6.11 3.38 2.56
CA PHE A 64 -5.59 2.12 2.07
C PHE A 64 -6.66 1.31 1.35
N LEU A 65 -7.87 1.22 1.91
CA LEU A 65 -8.99 0.53 1.25
C LEU A 65 -9.35 1.21 -0.08
N LYS A 66 -9.39 2.54 -0.11
CA LYS A 66 -9.63 3.30 -1.35
C LYS A 66 -8.53 3.02 -2.39
N PHE A 67 -7.27 3.03 -1.97
CA PHE A 67 -6.13 2.76 -2.82
C PHE A 67 -6.20 1.35 -3.44
N CYS A 68 -6.47 0.32 -2.63
CA CYS A 68 -6.63 -1.05 -3.10
C CYS A 68 -7.73 -1.17 -4.18
N LYS A 69 -8.86 -0.50 -3.98
CA LYS A 69 -9.95 -0.46 -4.96
C LYS A 69 -9.50 0.20 -6.26
N SER A 70 -8.80 1.33 -6.18
CA SER A 70 -8.30 2.04 -7.36
C SER A 70 -7.27 1.22 -8.14
N VAL A 71 -6.34 0.54 -7.45
CA VAL A 71 -5.36 -0.36 -8.09
C VAL A 71 -6.08 -1.48 -8.86
N ASN A 72 -7.08 -2.11 -8.24
CA ASN A 72 -7.86 -3.17 -8.88
C ASN A 72 -8.69 -2.65 -10.06
N GLN A 73 -9.30 -1.46 -9.94
CA GLN A 73 -10.04 -0.81 -11.04
C GLN A 73 -9.16 -0.47 -12.23
N LYS A 74 -7.85 -0.27 -12.02
CA LYS A 74 -6.86 -0.09 -13.08
C LYS A 74 -6.37 -1.42 -13.68
N HIS A 75 -6.91 -2.55 -13.22
CA HIS A 75 -6.46 -3.90 -13.59
C HIS A 75 -4.96 -4.14 -13.29
N SER A 76 -4.43 -3.40 -12.32
CA SER A 76 -3.08 -3.59 -11.78
C SER A 76 -3.14 -4.53 -10.57
N LYS A 77 -1.99 -5.08 -10.18
CA LYS A 77 -1.88 -5.97 -9.01
C LYS A 77 -1.22 -5.24 -7.85
N LEU A 78 -1.65 -5.54 -6.62
CA LEU A 78 -1.00 -5.06 -5.40
C LEU A 78 -0.32 -6.23 -4.68
N TYR A 79 0.98 -6.12 -4.45
CA TYR A 79 1.75 -6.97 -3.55
C TYR A 79 2.07 -6.18 -2.27
N LEU A 80 1.60 -6.68 -1.13
CA LEU A 80 1.76 -6.00 0.15
C LEU A 80 2.82 -6.71 1.01
N ILE A 81 3.75 -5.95 1.56
CA ILE A 81 4.77 -6.41 2.51
C ILE A 81 4.65 -5.56 3.77
N ALA A 82 4.28 -6.18 4.89
CA ALA A 82 4.19 -5.50 6.19
C ALA A 82 4.40 -6.50 7.33
N ASP A 83 4.46 -6.00 8.56
CA ASP A 83 4.40 -6.86 9.75
C ASP A 83 3.08 -7.65 9.77
N GLU A 84 3.12 -8.88 10.32
CA GLU A 84 1.96 -9.78 10.33
C GLU A 84 0.70 -9.15 10.96
N GLU A 85 0.84 -8.48 12.11
CA GLU A 85 -0.26 -7.78 12.78
C GLU A 85 -0.87 -6.65 11.91
N ILE A 86 -0.03 -5.96 11.14
CA ILE A 86 -0.47 -4.90 10.22
C ILE A 86 -1.23 -5.52 9.04
N ASN A 87 -0.72 -6.64 8.49
CA ASN A 87 -1.42 -7.38 7.45
C ASN A 87 -2.80 -7.87 7.92
N GLU A 88 -2.89 -8.45 9.12
CA GLU A 88 -4.17 -8.91 9.69
C GLU A 88 -5.18 -7.76 9.80
N LYS A 89 -4.75 -6.60 10.31
CA LYS A 89 -5.60 -5.40 10.38
C LYS A 89 -6.08 -4.97 8.99
N LEU A 90 -5.20 -4.93 8.00
CA LEU A 90 -5.56 -4.53 6.63
C LEU A 90 -6.50 -5.54 5.96
N ILE A 91 -6.27 -6.84 6.15
CA ILE A 91 -7.12 -7.93 5.68
C ILE A 91 -8.52 -7.85 6.30
N SER A 92 -8.62 -7.54 7.60
CA SER A 92 -9.90 -7.42 8.32
C SER A 92 -10.85 -6.36 7.75
N LEU A 93 -10.33 -5.44 6.93
CA LEU A 93 -11.11 -4.44 6.20
C LEU A 93 -11.81 -4.99 4.94
N GLY A 94 -11.67 -6.29 4.66
CA GLY A 94 -12.19 -6.90 3.45
C GLY A 94 -11.37 -6.57 2.21
N THR A 95 -10.05 -6.36 2.37
CA THR A 95 -9.13 -6.04 1.25
C THR A 95 -8.54 -7.29 0.58
N SER A 96 -8.80 -8.49 1.12
CA SER A 96 -8.19 -9.75 0.64
C SER A 96 -8.38 -9.99 -0.85
N ASP A 97 -9.57 -9.73 -1.39
CA ASP A 97 -9.87 -9.93 -2.82
C ASP A 97 -9.25 -8.85 -3.73
N LEU A 98 -8.71 -7.77 -3.14
CA LEU A 98 -8.10 -6.65 -3.84
C LEU A 98 -6.57 -6.71 -3.84
N ILE A 99 -5.98 -7.51 -2.94
CA ILE A 99 -4.54 -7.67 -2.80
C ILE A 99 -4.15 -8.98 -3.46
N TRP A 100 -3.23 -8.90 -4.42
CA TRP A 100 -2.81 -10.08 -5.19
C TRP A 100 -1.99 -11.05 -4.35
N SER A 101 -1.12 -10.54 -3.47
CA SER A 101 -0.39 -11.36 -2.50
C SER A 101 0.12 -10.52 -1.32
N ILE A 102 0.33 -11.17 -0.17
CA ILE A 102 0.75 -10.56 1.08
C ILE A 102 1.96 -11.30 1.64
N GLU A 103 2.97 -10.57 2.11
CA GLU A 103 4.13 -11.09 2.83
C GLU A 103 4.16 -10.49 4.24
N GLY A 104 4.15 -11.35 5.25
CA GLY A 104 4.32 -10.98 6.66
C GLY A 104 5.78 -11.05 7.06
N LYS A 105 6.30 -9.96 7.63
CA LYS A 105 7.57 -10.01 8.36
C LYS A 105 7.32 -10.30 9.83
N ASN A 106 7.96 -11.35 10.35
CA ASN A 106 8.04 -11.55 11.79
C ASN A 106 9.06 -10.57 12.36
N LYS A 107 8.75 -9.95 13.51
CA LYS A 107 9.64 -9.02 14.22
C LYS A 107 10.92 -9.68 14.77
N ASP A 108 11.13 -10.96 14.51
CA ASP A 108 12.25 -11.78 14.99
C ASP A 108 13.29 -12.13 13.89
N GLY A 109 13.50 -11.26 12.88
CA GLY A 109 14.49 -11.46 11.81
C GLY A 109 15.28 -10.23 11.45
#